data_AF-A0A0K8NU96-F1
#
_entry.id   AF-A0A0K8NU96-F1
#
_cell.length_a   1.000
_cell.length_b   1.000
_cell.length_c   1.000
_cell.angle_alpha   90.00
_cell.angle_beta   90.00
_cell.angle_gamma   90.00
#
_symmetry.space_group_name_H-M   'P 1'
#
loop_
_entity.id
_entity.type
_entity.pdbx_description
1 polymer ?
#
loop_
_entity_poly.entity_id
_entity_poly.type
_entity_poly.pdbx_seq_one_letter_code
_entity_poly.pdbx_strand_id
1 'polypeptide(L)' 'MVTKSLRPVTRETSAMVRDKGPRAVIVTVVGGVIELRAKGLRSTETLDVAWCYTAAVRQRLQLQRVERAKGRRRK' A
#
# COMPACT_ATOMS: atom_id res chain seq x y z
N MET A 1 11.30 18.42 -16.64
CA MET A 1 9.83 18.38 -16.88
C MET A 1 9.53 17.05 -17.56
N VAL A 2 9.00 16.06 -16.82
CA VAL A 2 8.70 14.72 -17.39
C VAL A 2 7.41 14.80 -18.17
N THR A 3 7.45 14.54 -19.47
CA THR A 3 6.27 14.45 -20.34
C THR A 3 5.44 13.24 -19.92
N LYS A 4 4.26 13.50 -19.33
CA LYS A 4 3.34 12.44 -18.94
C LYS A 4 2.76 11.79 -20.20
N SER A 5 2.95 10.49 -20.34
CA SER A 5 2.38 9.71 -21.44
C SER A 5 0.85 9.86 -21.45
N LEU A 6 0.29 10.27 -22.59
CA LEU A 6 -1.14 10.44 -22.80
C LEU A 6 -1.86 9.14 -23.21
N ARG A 7 -1.11 8.02 -23.31
CA ARG A 7 -1.67 6.75 -23.76
C ARG A 7 -2.56 6.15 -22.66
N PRO A 8 -3.77 5.68 -23.00
CA PRO A 8 -4.62 4.99 -22.04
C PRO A 8 -3.94 3.68 -21.59
N VAL A 9 -3.97 3.42 -20.28
CA VAL A 9 -3.39 2.22 -19.67
C VAL A 9 -4.49 1.47 -18.93
N THR A 10 -4.63 0.18 -19.20
CA THR A 10 -5.44 -0.74 -18.40
C THR A 10 -4.66 -1.13 -17.15
N ARG A 11 -5.18 -0.81 -15.96
CA ARG A 11 -4.61 -1.24 -14.68
C ARG A 11 -5.33 -2.48 -14.16
N GLU A 12 -4.72 -3.14 -13.17
CA GLU A 12 -5.24 -4.34 -12.49
C GLU A 12 -6.67 -4.20 -11.98
N THR A 13 -7.16 -2.97 -11.79
CA THR A 13 -8.54 -2.64 -11.40
C THR A 13 -9.52 -2.50 -12.58
N SER A 14 -9.15 -2.93 -13.80
CA SER A 14 -9.96 -2.86 -15.03
C SER A 14 -10.47 -1.46 -15.43
N ALA A 15 -9.97 -0.40 -14.80
CA ALA A 15 -10.38 0.98 -15.09
C ALA A 15 -9.51 1.57 -16.22
N MET A 16 -10.14 2.02 -17.31
CA MET A 16 -9.48 2.76 -18.39
C MET A 16 -9.32 4.24 -17.99
N VAL A 17 -8.12 4.65 -17.56
CA VAL A 17 -7.85 6.05 -17.15
C VAL A 17 -6.53 6.54 -17.76
N ARG A 18 -6.49 7.81 -18.17
CA ARG A 18 -5.25 8.48 -18.58
C ARG A 18 -4.26 8.51 -17.41
N ASP A 19 -3.08 7.95 -17.61
CA ASP A 19 -2.08 7.86 -16.55
C ASP A 19 -1.53 9.25 -16.21
N LYS A 20 -1.74 9.69 -14.97
CA LYS A 20 -1.23 10.99 -14.47
C LYS A 20 0.03 10.80 -13.61
N GLY A 21 0.59 9.59 -13.54
CA GLY A 21 1.71 9.22 -12.66
C GLY A 21 1.24 8.81 -11.26
N PRO A 22 2.17 8.66 -10.29
CA PRO A 22 1.83 8.33 -8.91
C PRO A 22 0.89 9.39 -8.34
N ARG A 23 -0.25 8.95 -7.81
CA ARG A 23 -1.26 9.81 -7.18
C ARG A 23 -1.13 9.70 -5.67
N ALA A 24 -1.28 10.82 -4.97
CA ALA A 24 -1.43 10.80 -3.53
C ALA A 24 -2.65 9.93 -3.15
N VAL A 25 -2.48 9.05 -2.17
CA VAL A 25 -3.56 8.23 -1.62
C VAL A 25 -4.15 8.97 -0.42
N ILE A 26 -5.47 9.12 -0.42
CA ILE A 26 -6.24 9.63 0.69
C ILE A 26 -6.64 8.42 1.52
N VAL A 27 -6.29 8.45 2.80
CA VAL A 27 -6.58 7.37 3.75
C VAL A 27 -7.63 7.88 4.72
N THR A 28 -8.72 7.12 4.87
CA THR A 28 -9.79 7.42 5.81
C THR A 28 -10.00 6.22 6.71
N VAL A 29 -10.13 6.44 8.03
CA VAL A 29 -10.39 5.37 8.99
C VAL A 29 -11.83 5.48 9.45
N VAL A 30 -12.64 4.45 9.16
CA VAL A 30 -14.07 4.43 9.49
C VAL A 30 -14.42 3.04 10.00
N GLY A 31 -15.02 2.94 11.19
CA GLY A 31 -15.63 1.70 11.68
C GLY A 31 -14.71 0.47 11.73
N GLY A 32 -13.40 0.67 11.97
CA GLY A 32 -12.43 -0.44 12.01
C GLY A 32 -11.87 -0.86 10.64
N VAL A 33 -12.17 -0.11 9.58
CA VAL A 33 -11.65 -0.32 8.23
C VAL A 33 -10.88 0.93 7.78
N ILE A 34 -9.83 0.70 7.00
CA ILE A 34 -9.03 1.71 6.32
C ILE A 34 -9.53 1.78 4.87
N GLU A 35 -10.12 2.91 4.50
CA GLU A 35 -10.48 3.20 3.12
C GLU A 35 -9.34 3.95 2.42
N LEU A 36 -8.91 3.42 1.29
CA LEU A 36 -7.85 3.94 0.45
C LEU A 36 -8.45 4.46 -0.85
N ARG A 37 -8.20 5.74 -1.14
CA ARG A 37 -8.66 6.38 -2.37
C ARG A 37 -7.54 7.15 -3.03
N ALA A 38 -7.17 6.78 -4.26
CA ALA A 38 -6.26 7.60 -5.02
C ALA A 38 -6.91 8.96 -5.38
N LYS A 39 -6.19 10.06 -5.17
CA LYS A 39 -6.70 11.42 -5.41
C LYS A 39 -7.25 11.58 -6.83
N GLY A 40 -8.50 12.03 -6.91
CA GLY A 40 -9.19 12.24 -8.18
C GLY A 40 -9.78 10.97 -8.81
N LEU A 41 -9.80 9.84 -8.09
CA LEU A 41 -10.63 8.68 -8.43
C LEU A 41 -11.85 8.60 -7.49
N ARG A 42 -12.90 7.93 -7.97
CA ARG A 42 -14.09 7.57 -7.19
C ARG A 42 -14.01 6.16 -6.61
N SER A 43 -13.16 5.31 -7.16
CA SER A 43 -12.93 3.96 -6.66
C SER A 43 -12.19 4.01 -5.32
N THR A 44 -12.64 3.17 -4.41
CA THR A 44 -12.09 3.01 -3.06
C THR A 44 -11.72 1.54 -2.85
N GLU A 45 -10.61 1.31 -2.17
CA GLU A 45 -10.22 0.00 -1.67
C GLU A 45 -10.31 0.01 -0.14
N THR A 46 -10.65 -1.12 0.46
CA THR A 46 -10.86 -1.22 1.91
C THR A 46 -9.96 -2.28 2.50
N LEU A 47 -9.32 -1.96 3.63
CA LEU A 47 -8.50 -2.89 4.39
C LEU A 47 -8.98 -2.95 5.84
N ASP A 48 -9.13 -4.15 6.38
CA ASP A 48 -9.46 -4.33 7.79
C ASP A 48 -8.29 -3.92 8.71
N VAL A 49 -8.57 -3.07 9.70
CA VAL A 49 -7.55 -2.52 10.61
C VAL A 49 -6.93 -3.62 11.46
N ALA A 50 -7.72 -4.59 11.93
CA ALA A 50 -7.23 -5.66 12.80
C ALA A 50 -6.27 -6.59 12.04
N TRP A 51 -6.59 -6.89 10.78
CA TRP A 51 -5.71 -7.63 9.88
C TRP A 51 -4.41 -6.86 9.62
N CYS A 52 -4.48 -5.57 9.29
CA CYS A 52 -3.31 -4.71 9.08
C CYS A 52 -2.38 -4.70 10.31
N TYR A 53 -2.94 -4.53 11.50
CA TYR A 53 -2.17 -4.56 12.75
C TYR A 53 -1.49 -5.91 12.95
N THR A 54 -2.24 -7.01 12.80
CA THR A 54 -1.72 -8.37 13.00
C THR A 54 -0.59 -8.68 12.02
N ALA A 55 -0.76 -8.30 10.74
CA ALA A 55 0.27 -8.45 9.72
C ALA A 55 1.54 -7.65 10.07
N ALA A 56 1.40 -6.39 10.46
CA ALA A 56 2.52 -5.53 10.84
C ALA A 56 3.29 -6.08 12.06
N VAL A 57 2.58 -6.56 13.07
CA VAL A 57 3.21 -7.16 14.27
C VAL A 57 3.98 -8.43 13.90
N ARG A 58 3.39 -9.33 13.10
CA ARG A 58 4.06 -10.55 12.65
C ARG A 58 5.33 -10.24 11.88
N GLN A 59 5.27 -9.30 10.94
CA GLN A 59 6.42 -8.86 10.16
C GLN A 59 7.53 -8.30 11.06
N ARG A 60 7.18 -7.43 12.03
CA ARG A 60 8.14 -6.87 13.00
C ARG A 60 8.84 -7.97 13.80
N LEU A 61 8.09 -8.94 14.32
CA LEU A 61 8.65 -10.04 15.09
C LEU A 61 9.57 -10.93 14.24
N GLN A 62 9.21 -11.18 12.98
CA GLN A 62 10.05 -11.94 12.06
C GLN A 62 11.37 -11.21 11.77
N LEU A 63 11.33 -9.90 11.52
CA LEU A 63 12.53 -9.09 11.35
C LEU A 63 13.42 -9.12 12.59
N GLN A 64 12.85 -8.97 13.79
CA GLN A 64 13.62 -9.05 15.04
C GLN A 64 14.29 -10.43 15.23
N ARG A 65 13.62 -11.53 14.86
CA ARG A 65 14.22 -12.87 14.90
C ARG A 65 15.40 -12.99 13.95
N VAL A 66 15.27 -12.49 12.72
CA VAL A 66 16.33 -12.48 11.71
C VAL A 66 17.53 -11.66 12.19
N GLU A 67 17.31 -10.47 12.74
CA GLU A 67 18.38 -9.61 13.26
C GLU A 67 19.12 -10.25 14.44
N ARG A 68 18.39 -10.90 15.37
CA ARG A 68 19.02 -11.67 16.46
C ARG A 68 19.85 -12.84 15.93
N ALA A 69 19.38 -13.53 14.89
CA ALA A 69 20.12 -14.64 14.27
C ALA A 69 21.40 -14.16 13.57
N LYS A 70 21.36 -13.01 12.89
CA LYS A 70 22.56 -12.37 12.31
C LYS A 70 23.57 -11.96 13.39
N GLY A 71 23.10 -11.39 14.50
CA GLY A 71 23.94 -11.03 15.64
C GLY A 71 24.66 -12.22 16.27
N ARG A 72 24.01 -13.39 16.33
CA ARG A 72 24.61 -14.64 16.83
C ARG A 72 25.67 -15.24 15.89
N ARG A 73 25.55 -15.04 14.56
CA ARG A 73 26.54 -15.53 13.57
C ARG A 73 27.81 -14.68 13.47
N ARG A 74 27.83 -13.49 14.07
CA ARG A 74 28.97 -12.56 14.05
C ARG A 74 29.85 -12.62 15.31
N LYS A 75 29.45 -13.39 16.32
CA LYS A 75 30.29 -13.78 17.46
C LYS A 75 30.83 -15.18 17.21
#